data_AF-A0A645HD08-F1
#
_entry.id   AF-A0A645HD08-F1
#
_cell.length_a   1.000
_cell.length_b   1.000
_cell.length_c   1.000
_cell.angle_alpha   90.00
_cell.angle_beta   90.00
_cell.angle_gamma   90.00
#
_symmetry.space_group_name_H-M   'P 1'
#
loop_
_entity.id
_entity.type
_entity.pdbx_description
1 polymer ?
#
loop_
_entity_poly.entity_id
_entity_poly.type
_entity_poly.pdbx_seq_one_letter_code
_entity_poly.pdbx_strand_id
1 'polypeptide(L)'
;MAVVEGVPEKETDLVVSSLTENAQMQVYVVADGEGKEAITRYRRTRANEHYALLELTLETGRKNQIRAQMQQIGHPIAGDPKYGAETNPGGRLMLHARKLFFIHPVSGEHMRFETPVPPAFMSVTK
;
A
#
# COMPACT_ATOMS: atom_id res chain seq x y z
N MET A 1 -0.93 -3.28 5.84
CA MET A 1 0.13 -2.47 6.47
C MET A 1 1.24 -2.27 5.46
N ALA A 2 1.80 -1.08 5.34
CA ALA A 2 2.99 -0.82 4.54
C ALA A 2 3.97 0.06 5.29
N VAL A 3 5.26 -0.15 5.09
CA VAL A 3 6.28 0.86 5.43
C VAL A 3 6.60 1.63 4.15
N VAL A 4 6.47 2.94 4.21
CA VAL A 4 6.81 3.85 3.10
C VAL A 4 8.04 4.67 3.46
N GLU A 5 8.75 5.12 2.42
CA GLU A 5 9.85 6.06 2.55
C GLU A 5 9.34 7.49 2.76
N GLY A 6 10.00 8.21 3.66
CA GLY A 6 9.55 9.49 4.16
C GLY A 6 8.30 9.39 5.03
N VAL A 7 7.70 10.56 5.29
CA VAL A 7 6.52 10.70 6.13
C VAL A 7 5.45 11.47 5.37
N PRO A 8 4.32 10.85 4.98
CA PRO A 8 3.19 11.58 4.42
C PRO A 8 2.75 12.71 5.34
N GLU A 9 2.53 13.89 4.78
CA GLU A 9 2.15 15.10 5.53
C GLU A 9 0.86 14.88 6.33
N LYS A 10 -0.15 14.29 5.68
CA LYS A 10 -1.43 13.95 6.30
C LYS A 10 -1.32 12.66 7.10
N GLU A 11 -1.85 12.66 8.31
CA GLU A 11 -1.95 11.45 9.12
C GLU A 11 -2.96 10.44 8.54
N THR A 12 -4.03 10.92 7.91
CA THR A 12 -5.02 10.09 7.21
C THR A 12 -5.40 10.78 5.91
N ASP A 13 -5.50 10.01 4.82
CA ASP A 13 -5.96 10.54 3.54
C ASP A 13 -6.65 9.46 2.70
N LEU A 14 -7.36 9.91 1.67
CA LEU A 14 -7.96 9.07 0.64
C LEU A 14 -7.24 9.31 -0.69
N VAL A 15 -6.50 8.31 -1.16
CA VAL A 15 -5.80 8.36 -2.44
C VAL A 15 -6.70 7.78 -3.53
N VAL A 16 -7.18 8.67 -4.39
CA VAL A 16 -7.96 8.34 -5.59
C VAL A 16 -7.09 8.60 -6.81
N SER A 17 -6.99 7.62 -7.70
CA SER A 17 -6.19 7.73 -8.92
C SER A 17 -6.73 6.82 -10.01
N SER A 18 -6.48 7.16 -11.28
CA SER A 18 -6.71 6.26 -12.41
C SER A 18 -5.43 5.45 -12.71
N LEU A 19 -5.54 4.13 -12.82
CA LEU A 19 -4.41 3.23 -13.06
C LEU A 19 -4.48 2.55 -14.43
N THR A 20 -3.35 2.50 -15.13
CA THR A 20 -3.17 1.68 -16.34
C THR A 20 -1.91 0.83 -16.25
N GLU A 21 -1.69 -0.05 -17.23
CA GLU A 21 -0.52 -0.94 -17.32
C GLU A 21 0.20 -0.74 -18.65
N ASN A 22 1.52 -0.57 -18.61
CA ASN A 22 2.35 -0.44 -19.82
C ASN A 22 2.73 -1.81 -20.42
N ALA A 23 3.39 -1.79 -21.58
CA ALA A 23 3.86 -2.99 -22.27
C ALA A 23 4.85 -3.84 -21.44
N GLN A 24 5.50 -3.26 -20.43
CA GLN A 24 6.41 -3.95 -19.50
C GLN A 24 5.69 -4.45 -18.23
N MET A 25 4.36 -4.55 -18.24
CA MET A 25 3.54 -5.04 -17.12
C MET A 25 3.76 -4.26 -15.83
N GLN A 26 4.07 -2.97 -15.94
CA GLN A 26 4.15 -2.04 -14.81
C GLN A 26 2.87 -1.22 -14.77
N VAL A 27 2.25 -1.21 -13.59
CA VAL A 27 1.07 -0.38 -13.32
C VAL A 27 1.56 1.01 -12.94
N TYR A 28 0.89 2.05 -13.40
CA TYR A 28 1.22 3.43 -13.06
C TYR A 28 -0.04 4.31 -13.07
N VAL A 29 0.05 5.46 -12.42
CA VAL A 29 -1.02 6.45 -12.35
C VAL A 29 -1.06 7.26 -13.64
N VAL A 30 -2.26 7.47 -14.18
CA VAL A 30 -2.57 8.31 -15.35
C VAL A 30 -3.60 9.38 -14.99
N ALA A 31 -3.88 10.28 -15.92
CA ALA A 31 -4.92 11.29 -15.74
C ALA A 31 -6.29 10.64 -15.49
N ASP A 32 -7.16 11.39 -14.81
CA ASP A 32 -8.47 10.90 -14.41
C ASP A 32 -9.32 10.47 -15.62
N GLY A 33 -9.83 9.24 -15.55
CA GLY A 33 -10.65 8.65 -16.61
C GLY A 33 -9.85 7.91 -17.71
N GLU A 34 -8.52 8.03 -17.75
CA GLU A 34 -7.68 7.33 -18.73
C GLU A 34 -7.28 5.91 -18.30
N GLY A 35 -7.77 5.45 -17.15
CA GLY A 35 -7.45 4.16 -16.57
C GLY A 35 -8.56 3.61 -15.69
N LYS A 36 -8.26 2.52 -14.98
CA LYS A 36 -9.18 1.93 -14.00
C LYS A 36 -9.06 2.69 -12.69
N GLU A 37 -10.19 3.15 -12.19
CA GLU A 37 -10.26 3.79 -10.88
C GLU A 37 -9.70 2.87 -9.78
N ALA A 38 -8.88 3.49 -8.94
CA ALA A 38 -8.22 2.90 -7.79
C ALA A 38 -8.35 3.80 -6.57
N ILE A 39 -8.91 3.26 -5.49
CA ILE A 39 -9.21 3.98 -4.26
C ILE A 39 -8.57 3.25 -3.07
N THR A 40 -7.64 3.95 -2.41
CA THR A 40 -6.96 3.46 -1.20
C THR A 40 -7.02 4.51 -0.11
N ARG A 41 -7.54 4.13 1.05
CA ARG A 41 -7.44 4.95 2.26
C ARG A 41 -6.22 4.53 3.05
N TYR A 42 -5.45 5.48 3.55
CA TYR A 42 -4.38 5.18 4.50
C TYR A 42 -4.54 5.97 5.80
N ARG A 43 -3.99 5.39 6.86
CA ARG A 43 -3.76 6.05 8.14
C ARG A 43 -2.33 5.76 8.59
N ARG A 44 -1.57 6.79 8.86
CA ARG A 44 -0.25 6.73 9.48
C ARG A 44 -0.41 6.31 10.93
N THR A 45 0.24 5.21 11.29
CA THR A 45 0.18 4.64 12.65
C THR A 45 1.45 4.89 13.45
N ARG A 46 2.59 5.00 12.76
CA ARG A 46 3.91 5.37 13.31
C ARG A 46 4.74 6.06 12.23
N ALA A 47 5.70 6.85 12.66
CA ALA A 47 6.71 7.41 11.78
C ALA A 47 7.97 7.79 12.57
N ASN A 48 9.10 7.83 11.87
CA ASN A 48 10.34 8.47 12.30
C ASN A 48 10.82 9.41 11.20
N GLU A 49 12.08 9.84 11.22
CA GLU A 49 12.63 10.80 10.25
C GLU A 49 12.63 10.26 8.80
N HIS A 50 12.73 8.94 8.61
CA HIS A 50 12.96 8.34 7.30
C HIS A 50 11.80 7.47 6.80
N TYR A 51 10.93 6.99 7.68
CA TYR A 51 9.90 6.01 7.33
C TYR A 51 8.59 6.26 8.07
N ALA A 52 7.49 5.85 7.44
CA ALA A 52 6.17 5.81 8.05
C ALA A 52 5.52 4.43 7.92
N LEU A 53 4.87 3.96 8.99
CA LEU A 53 4.03 2.76 8.99
C LEU A 53 2.58 3.15 8.74
N LEU A 54 2.05 2.72 7.59
CA LEU A 54 0.68 2.98 7.18
C LEU A 54 -0.21 1.74 7.36
N GLU A 55 -1.39 1.93 7.96
CA GLU A 55 -2.53 1.02 7.79
C GLU A 55 -3.29 1.45 6.54
N LEU A 56 -3.47 0.52 5.59
CA LEU A 56 -4.16 0.80 4.34
C LEU A 56 -5.43 -0.03 4.26
N THR A 57 -6.50 0.61 3.78
CA THR A 57 -7.80 -0.01 3.49
C THR A 57 -8.10 0.21 2.02
N LEU A 58 -8.40 -0.88 1.32
CA LEU A 58 -8.69 -0.89 -0.10
C LEU A 58 -10.20 -0.86 -0.33
N GLU A 59 -10.68 0.13 -1.09
CA GLU A 59 -12.05 0.13 -1.60
C GLU A 59 -12.12 -0.56 -2.98
N THR A 60 -11.01 -0.52 -3.72
CA THR A 60 -10.80 -1.26 -4.98
C THR A 60 -9.59 -2.19 -4.89
N GLY A 61 -9.57 -3.27 -5.67
CA GLY A 61 -8.47 -4.25 -5.71
C GLY A 61 -7.73 -4.30 -7.04
N ARG A 62 -7.09 -3.21 -7.49
CA ARG A 62 -6.33 -3.21 -8.75
C ARG A 62 -4.92 -3.81 -8.55
N LYS A 63 -4.38 -4.40 -9.63
CA LYS A 63 -3.01 -4.94 -9.64
C LYS A 63 -2.01 -3.86 -9.23
N ASN A 64 -1.13 -4.17 -8.28
CA ASN A 64 -0.10 -3.25 -7.75
C ASN A 64 -0.63 -1.86 -7.31
N GLN A 65 -1.92 -1.73 -7.00
CA GLN A 65 -2.57 -0.45 -6.69
C GLN A 65 -1.81 0.37 -5.65
N ILE A 66 -1.55 -0.23 -4.48
CA ILE A 66 -0.85 0.44 -3.38
C ILE A 66 0.53 0.90 -3.82
N ARG A 67 1.27 0.06 -4.55
CA ARG A 67 2.65 0.34 -4.97
C ARG A 67 2.70 1.56 -5.89
N ALA A 68 1.84 1.60 -6.90
CA ALA A 68 1.73 2.72 -7.84
C ALA A 68 1.27 4.01 -7.16
N GLN A 69 0.26 3.93 -6.29
CA GLN A 69 -0.27 5.10 -5.59
C GLN A 69 0.71 5.69 -4.60
N MET A 70 1.38 4.85 -3.80
CA MET A 70 2.38 5.29 -2.83
C MET A 70 3.58 5.96 -3.52
N GLN A 71 4.03 5.43 -4.67
CA GLN A 71 5.01 6.10 -5.53
C GLN A 71 4.52 7.49 -6.00
N GLN A 72 3.28 7.57 -6.51
CA GLN A 72 2.74 8.80 -7.08
C GLN A 72 2.59 9.93 -6.06
N ILE A 73 2.32 9.61 -4.79
CA ILE A 73 2.28 10.62 -3.71
C ILE A 73 3.66 10.92 -3.11
N GLY A 74 4.75 10.39 -3.69
CA GLY A 74 6.13 10.66 -3.27
C GLY A 74 6.62 9.83 -2.08
N HIS A 75 5.87 8.80 -1.67
CA HIS A 75 6.19 7.95 -0.51
C HIS A 75 6.18 6.48 -0.91
N PRO A 76 7.15 6.02 -1.73
CA PRO A 76 7.17 4.64 -2.23
C PRO A 76 7.27 3.63 -1.09
N ILE A 77 6.80 2.40 -1.32
CA ILE A 77 6.90 1.34 -0.31
C ILE A 77 8.36 0.92 -0.18
N ALA A 78 8.91 0.94 1.03
CA ALA A 78 10.29 0.52 1.27
C ALA A 78 10.55 -0.92 0.77
N GLY A 79 11.69 -1.14 0.12
CA GLY A 79 12.04 -2.40 -0.52
C GLY A 79 11.32 -2.65 -1.86
N ASP A 80 10.74 -1.62 -2.49
CA ASP A 80 10.08 -1.70 -3.79
C ASP A 80 10.81 -0.91 -4.90
N PRO A 81 11.94 -1.41 -5.43
CA PRO A 81 12.73 -0.67 -6.42
C PRO A 81 11.97 -0.40 -7.73
N LYS A 82 10.98 -1.25 -8.08
CA LYS A 82 10.17 -1.06 -9.30
C LYS A 82 9.29 0.20 -9.22
N TYR A 83 8.92 0.60 -8.02
CA TYR A 83 8.06 1.75 -7.76
C TYR A 83 8.81 2.88 -7.05
N GLY A 84 10.12 2.97 -7.25
CA GLY A 84 10.92 4.13 -6.85
C GLY A 84 11.43 4.12 -5.41
N ALA A 85 11.36 2.99 -4.70
CA ALA A 85 12.00 2.90 -3.38
C ALA A 85 13.54 2.91 -3.53
N GLU A 86 14.21 3.74 -2.74
CA GLU A 86 15.67 3.86 -2.73
C GLU A 86 16.32 2.96 -1.67
N THR A 87 15.54 2.54 -0.68
CA THR A 87 15.99 1.77 0.47
C THR A 87 15.33 0.38 0.52
N ASN A 88 15.97 -0.55 1.22
CA ASN A 88 15.43 -1.89 1.46
C ASN A 88 15.72 -2.38 2.89
N PRO A 89 15.21 -1.68 3.92
CA PRO A 89 15.55 -1.99 5.31
C PRO A 89 15.00 -3.34 5.79
N GLY A 90 13.98 -3.87 5.11
CA GLY A 90 13.41 -5.19 5.39
C GLY A 90 14.01 -6.34 4.58
N GLY A 91 14.87 -6.08 3.59
CA GLY A 91 15.35 -7.09 2.63
C GLY A 91 14.25 -7.67 1.73
N ARG A 92 13.06 -7.07 1.72
CA ARG A 92 11.86 -7.49 0.98
C ARG A 92 10.90 -6.32 0.85
N LEU A 93 9.92 -6.47 -0.04
CA LEU A 93 8.78 -5.56 -0.11
C LEU A 93 8.11 -5.44 1.27
N MET A 94 8.08 -4.22 1.80
CA MET A 94 7.45 -3.91 3.09
C MET A 94 5.96 -3.60 2.95
N LEU A 95 5.24 -4.51 2.28
CA LEU A 95 3.78 -4.53 2.17
C LEU A 95 3.24 -5.84 2.73
N HIS A 96 2.27 -5.77 3.65
CA HIS A 96 1.72 -6.92 4.36
C HIS A 96 0.19 -6.86 4.45
N ALA A 97 -0.47 -7.88 3.90
CA ALA A 97 -1.92 -8.08 4.02
C ALA A 97 -2.24 -8.62 5.42
N ARG A 98 -2.66 -7.73 6.32
CA ARG A 98 -2.86 -8.06 7.74
C ARG A 98 -4.24 -8.66 8.00
N LYS A 99 -5.28 -8.10 7.37
CA LYS A 99 -6.68 -8.45 7.61
C LYS A 99 -7.33 -8.82 6.29
N LEU A 100 -8.12 -9.89 6.29
CA LEU A 100 -8.95 -10.31 5.17
C LEU A 100 -10.35 -10.61 5.71
N PHE A 101 -11.36 -10.02 5.08
CA PHE A 101 -12.77 -10.24 5.40
C PHE A 101 -13.52 -10.52 4.11
N PHE A 102 -14.34 -11.57 4.11
CA PHE A 102 -15.24 -11.89 3.00
C PHE A 102 -16.39 -12.78 3.49
N ILE A 103 -17.45 -12.83 2.69
CA ILE A 103 -18.56 -13.77 2.89
C ILE A 103 -18.19 -15.06 2.15
N HIS A 104 -18.19 -16.20 2.85
CA HIS A 104 -17.88 -17.48 2.25
C HIS A 104 -18.88 -17.78 1.11
N PRO A 105 -18.43 -18.06 -0.13
CA PRO A 105 -19.31 -18.10 -1.30
C PRO A 105 -20.32 -19.26 -1.29
N VAL A 106 -20.03 -20.32 -0.52
CA VAL A 106 -20.92 -21.49 -0.38
C VAL A 106 -21.77 -21.42 0.91
N SER A 107 -21.15 -21.33 2.09
CA SER A 107 -21.88 -21.29 3.37
C SER A 107 -22.56 -19.95 3.69
N GLY A 108 -22.17 -18.84 3.05
CA GLY A 108 -22.68 -17.50 3.40
C GLY A 108 -22.14 -16.94 4.72
N GLU A 109 -21.20 -17.63 5.37
CA GLU A 109 -20.66 -17.22 6.67
C GLU A 109 -19.67 -16.06 6.55
N HIS A 110 -19.63 -15.23 7.58
CA HIS A 110 -18.66 -14.14 7.70
C HIS A 110 -17.29 -14.71 8.06
N MET A 111 -16.34 -14.64 7.14
CA MET A 111 -14.97 -15.09 7.34
C MET A 111 -14.07 -13.90 7.69
N ARG A 112 -13.27 -14.02 8.75
CA ARG A 112 -12.27 -13.03 9.13
C ARG A 112 -10.95 -13.71 9.45
N PHE A 113 -9.89 -13.27 8.78
CA PHE A 113 -8.53 -13.73 9.00
C PHE A 113 -7.65 -12.55 9.37
N GLU A 114 -6.80 -12.73 10.39
CA GLU A 114 -5.83 -11.74 10.80
C GLU A 114 -4.46 -12.35 11.03
N THR A 115 -3.42 -11.58 10.71
CA THR A 115 -2.03 -11.91 11.03
C THR A 115 -1.39 -10.77 11.81
N PRO A 116 -0.36 -11.02 12.63
CA PRO A 116 0.39 -9.95 13.29
C PRO A 116 1.14 -9.09 12.26
N VAL A 117 1.47 -7.86 12.65
CA VAL A 117 2.38 -7.01 11.86
C VAL A 117 3.79 -7.61 11.93
N PRO A 118 4.49 -7.78 10.80
CA PRO A 118 5.86 -8.32 10.83
C PRO A 118 6.78 -7.47 11.71
N PRO A 119 7.60 -8.08 12.60
CA PRO A 119 8.47 -7.33 13.52
C PRO A 119 9.42 -6.35 12.83
N ALA A 120 9.91 -6.70 11.63
CA ALA A 120 10.75 -5.81 10.83
C ALA A 120 10.07 -4.46 10.52
N PHE A 121 8.76 -4.44 10.28
CA PHE A 121 8.02 -3.21 9.96
C PHE A 121 7.99 -2.30 11.18
N MET A 122 7.80 -2.88 12.37
CA MET A 122 7.80 -2.16 13.63
C MET A 122 9.21 -1.65 13.98
N SER A 123 10.25 -2.45 13.72
CA SER A 123 11.64 -2.07 14.04
C SER A 123 12.14 -0.92 13.18
N VAL A 124 11.79 -0.88 11.90
CA VAL A 124 12.21 0.18 10.95
C VAL A 124 11.51 1.51 11.25
N THR A 125 10.35 1.47 11.91
CA THR A 125 9.50 2.64 12.21
C THR A 125 9.43 2.96 13.70
N LYS A 126 10.38 2.43 14.49
CA LYS A 126 10.68 2.95 15.83
C LYS A 126 11.35 4.31 15.72
#